data_AF-A0A938UB90-F1
#
_entry.id   AF-A0A938UB90-F1
#
_cell.length_a   1.000
_cell.length_b   1.000
_cell.length_c   1.000
_cell.angle_alpha   90.00
_cell.angle_beta   90.00
_cell.angle_gamma   90.00
#
_symmetry.space_group_name_H-M   'P 1'
#
loop_
_entity.id
_entity.type
_entity.pdbx_description
1 polymer ?
#
loop_
_entity_poly.entity_id
_entity_poly.type
_entity_poly.pdbx_seq_one_letter_code
_entity_poly.pdbx_strand_id
1 'polypeptide(L)'
;SGQSDLASLIFSFLTFLVAVPSAIKVFNWVATLYKGSIEVEPPLLFSLTFIFLFSIGGLTGLFQGALALDVHLHDTYWIVGHFHYVIFGGTGFAIFGALHYWLPKMFGRMYRKKISYLAWAVIFVGFNTLYFPMLILGWEGMPRRYYDYLAPFHTLQLISTIGSWILIAGLILMFVNLFYSIFKGERVGDNPWGGATLEWQIPSPPIRENFEKIPTVTRGPYDYGCS
;
A
#
# COMPACT_ATOMS: atom_id res chain seq x y z
N SER A 1 28.68 -12.10 -2.98
CA SER A 1 29.05 -12.54 -4.34
C SER A 1 30.48 -12.08 -4.61
N GLY A 2 31.33 -12.86 -5.29
CA GLY A 2 32.75 -12.51 -5.51
C GLY A 2 32.99 -11.37 -6.51
N GLN A 3 32.19 -10.30 -6.45
CA GLN A 3 32.34 -9.09 -7.26
C GLN A 3 33.41 -8.18 -6.66
N SER A 4 33.94 -7.26 -7.46
CA SER A 4 34.95 -6.30 -6.98
C SER A 4 34.35 -5.28 -6.00
N ASP A 5 35.19 -4.78 -5.10
CA ASP A 5 34.78 -3.76 -4.12
C ASP A 5 34.28 -2.49 -4.81
N LEU A 6 34.92 -2.09 -5.92
CA LEU A 6 34.51 -0.93 -6.71
C LEU A 6 33.09 -1.12 -7.28
N ALA A 7 32.78 -2.31 -7.81
CA ALA A 7 31.44 -2.59 -8.31
C ALA A 7 30.41 -2.52 -7.17
N SER A 8 30.73 -3.12 -6.02
CA SER A 8 29.86 -3.10 -4.83
C SER A 8 29.58 -1.68 -4.34
N LEU A 9 30.60 -0.82 -4.31
CA LEU A 9 30.46 0.61 -3.95
C LEU A 9 29.58 1.38 -4.94
N ILE A 10 29.75 1.15 -6.25
CA ILE A 10 28.93 1.80 -7.28
C ILE A 10 27.46 1.37 -7.14
N PHE A 11 27.19 0.07 -6.99
CA PHE A 11 25.83 -0.41 -6.81
C PHE A 11 25.19 0.12 -5.53
N SER A 12 25.92 0.10 -4.40
CA SER A 12 25.46 0.69 -3.15
C SER A 12 25.07 2.16 -3.33
N PHE A 13 25.94 2.97 -3.94
CA PHE A 13 25.66 4.38 -4.20
C PHE A 13 24.40 4.60 -5.06
N LEU A 14 24.26 3.84 -6.15
CA LEU A 14 23.08 3.91 -7.02
C LEU A 14 21.80 3.50 -6.27
N THR A 15 21.86 2.49 -5.40
CA THR A 15 20.73 2.07 -4.56
C THR A 15 20.29 3.18 -3.60
N PHE A 16 21.23 3.89 -2.97
CA PHE A 16 20.89 5.04 -2.13
C PHE A 16 20.26 6.18 -2.94
N LEU A 17 20.70 6.41 -4.18
CA LEU A 17 20.17 7.47 -5.02
C LEU A 17 18.68 7.26 -5.35
N VAL A 18 18.22 6.01 -5.47
CA VAL A 18 16.80 5.67 -5.70
C VAL A 18 15.90 6.15 -4.53
N ALA A 19 16.44 6.27 -3.32
CA ALA A 19 15.68 6.74 -2.17
C ALA A 19 15.29 8.22 -2.28
N VAL A 20 16.09 9.06 -2.95
CA VAL A 20 15.85 10.51 -3.03
C VAL A 20 14.58 10.86 -3.82
N PRO A 21 14.37 10.39 -5.08
CA PRO A 21 13.12 10.64 -5.79
C PRO A 21 11.90 10.05 -5.08
N SER A 22 12.07 8.92 -4.39
CA SER A 22 11.00 8.26 -3.65
C SER A 22 10.55 9.11 -2.44
N ALA A 23 11.50 9.66 -1.70
CA ALA A 23 11.22 10.57 -0.59
C ALA A 23 10.51 11.85 -1.07
N ILE A 24 10.94 12.43 -2.20
CA ILE A 24 10.28 13.61 -2.79
C ILE A 24 8.79 13.32 -3.07
N LYS A 25 8.47 12.14 -3.63
CA LYS A 25 7.07 11.75 -3.87
C LYS A 25 6.27 11.64 -2.58
N VAL A 26 6.82 11.00 -1.54
CA VAL A 26 6.18 10.87 -0.23
C VAL A 26 5.89 12.24 0.37
N PHE A 27 6.86 13.16 0.37
CA PHE A 27 6.65 14.52 0.87
C PHE A 27 5.63 15.30 0.06
N ASN A 28 5.63 15.17 -1.26
CA ASN A 28 4.62 15.82 -2.12
C ASN A 28 3.20 15.32 -1.80
N TRP A 29 2.99 14.01 -1.62
CA TRP A 29 1.68 13.47 -1.25
C TRP A 29 1.21 13.95 0.13
N VAL A 30 2.11 13.99 1.12
CA VAL A 30 1.79 14.53 2.44
C VAL A 30 1.48 16.03 2.36
N ALA A 31 2.24 16.78 1.55
CA ALA A 31 2.00 18.20 1.33
C ALA A 31 0.64 18.47 0.63
N THR A 32 0.16 17.57 -0.24
CA THR A 32 -1.19 17.68 -0.83
C THR A 32 -2.29 17.65 0.23
N LEU A 33 -2.08 16.92 1.33
CA LEU A 33 -3.05 16.85 2.44
C LEU A 33 -2.93 18.03 3.41
N TYR A 34 -1.79 18.72 3.41
CA TYR A 34 -1.54 19.84 4.32
C TYR A 34 -2.46 21.02 4.00
N LYS A 35 -3.19 21.49 5.03
CA LYS A 35 -4.24 22.54 4.92
C LYS A 35 -5.41 22.17 3.99
N GLY A 36 -5.57 20.89 3.63
CA GLY A 36 -6.73 20.41 2.89
C GLY A 36 -7.98 20.26 3.78
N SER A 37 -9.16 20.24 3.14
CA SER A 37 -10.39 19.74 3.75
C SER A 37 -10.49 18.25 3.49
N ILE A 38 -10.27 17.43 4.52
CA ILE A 38 -10.06 15.98 4.36
C ILE A 38 -11.32 15.21 4.73
N GLU A 39 -11.87 14.47 3.78
CA GLU A 39 -12.86 13.43 4.03
C GLU A 39 -12.15 12.08 4.22
N VAL A 40 -12.24 11.52 5.42
CA VAL A 40 -11.55 10.27 5.79
C VAL A 40 -12.36 9.07 5.34
N GLU A 41 -12.40 8.86 4.03
CA GLU A 41 -13.06 7.72 3.39
C GLU A 41 -12.10 6.52 3.22
N PRO A 42 -12.60 5.28 3.02
CA PRO A 42 -11.74 4.10 2.91
C PRO A 42 -10.61 4.20 1.87
N PRO A 43 -10.80 4.78 0.66
CA PRO A 43 -9.70 4.94 -0.30
C PRO A 43 -8.53 5.77 0.26
N LEU A 44 -8.84 6.83 1.01
CA LEU A 44 -7.82 7.68 1.63
C LEU A 44 -7.11 6.92 2.76
N LEU A 45 -7.83 6.15 3.59
CA LEU A 45 -7.21 5.37 4.66
C LEU A 45 -6.20 4.34 4.13
N PHE A 46 -6.54 3.62 3.06
CA PHE A 46 -5.59 2.72 2.40
C PHE A 46 -4.40 3.50 1.80
N SER A 47 -4.63 4.69 1.24
CA SER A 47 -3.56 5.54 0.69
C SER A 47 -2.62 6.11 1.76
N LEU A 48 -3.16 6.52 2.92
CA LEU A 48 -2.36 6.95 4.08
C LEU A 48 -1.55 5.79 4.65
N THR A 49 -2.15 4.60 4.68
CA THR A 49 -1.46 3.40 5.13
C THR A 49 -0.34 3.01 4.17
N PHE A 50 -0.58 3.13 2.86
CA PHE A 50 0.46 3.02 1.83
C PHE A 50 1.64 3.95 2.15
N ILE A 51 1.39 5.26 2.36
CA ILE A 51 2.45 6.23 2.67
C ILE A 51 3.23 5.82 3.91
N PHE A 52 2.53 5.41 4.97
CA PHE A 52 3.13 5.00 6.24
C PHE A 52 3.99 3.73 6.11
N LEU A 53 3.43 2.65 5.58
CA LEU A 53 4.13 1.36 5.45
C LEU A 53 5.26 1.44 4.42
N PHE A 54 5.06 2.13 3.31
CA PHE A 54 6.09 2.35 2.30
C PHE A 54 7.26 3.16 2.86
N SER A 55 7.01 4.10 3.78
CA SER A 55 8.09 4.85 4.46
C SER A 55 8.94 3.95 5.35
N ILE A 56 8.32 3.01 6.09
CA ILE A 56 9.05 2.00 6.87
C ILE A 56 9.84 1.06 5.94
N GLY A 57 9.22 0.64 4.83
CA GLY A 57 9.87 -0.14 3.78
C GLY A 57 11.08 0.58 3.18
N GLY A 58 10.93 1.86 2.83
CA GLY A 58 12.02 2.70 2.31
C GLY A 58 13.17 2.82 3.31
N LEU A 59 12.87 3.06 4.58
CA LEU A 59 13.89 3.15 5.65
C LEU A 59 14.66 1.83 5.80
N THR A 60 13.96 0.70 5.89
CA THR A 60 14.60 -0.63 6.00
C THR A 60 15.41 -1.02 4.76
N GLY A 61 15.06 -0.47 3.59
CA GLY A 61 15.82 -0.67 2.35
C GLY A 61 17.19 0.01 2.36
N LEU A 62 17.34 1.13 3.08
CA LEU A 62 18.63 1.80 3.24
C LEU A 62 19.65 0.91 3.95
N PHE A 63 19.20 0.04 4.85
CA PHE A 63 20.06 -0.93 5.55
C PHE A 63 20.61 -1.97 4.56
N GLN A 64 19.82 -2.38 3.56
CA GLN A 64 20.26 -3.30 2.51
C GLN A 64 21.14 -2.60 1.46
N GLY A 65 20.94 -1.29 1.25
CA GLY A 65 21.83 -0.49 0.42
C GLY A 65 23.21 -0.29 1.04
N ALA A 66 23.32 -0.34 2.36
CA ALA A 66 24.58 -0.23 3.10
C ALA A 66 25.34 -1.57 3.11
N LEU A 67 26.44 -1.66 2.36
CA LEU A 67 27.23 -2.89 2.21
C LEU A 67 27.59 -3.57 3.54
N ALA A 68 28.00 -2.80 4.54
CA ALA A 68 28.40 -3.33 5.85
C ALA A 68 27.23 -4.01 6.59
N LEU A 69 26.01 -3.49 6.43
CA LEU A 69 24.82 -4.04 7.06
C LEU A 69 24.22 -5.19 6.22
N ASP A 70 24.27 -5.08 4.89
CA ASP A 70 23.79 -6.16 4.02
C ASP A 70 24.53 -7.46 4.30
N VAL A 71 25.84 -7.44 4.55
CA VAL A 71 26.59 -8.67 4.91
C VAL A 71 25.96 -9.44 6.10
N HIS A 72 25.36 -8.75 7.07
CA HIS A 72 24.70 -9.37 8.22
C HIS A 72 23.22 -9.68 7.99
N LEU A 73 22.54 -8.87 7.19
CA LEU A 73 21.11 -8.96 6.97
C LEU A 73 20.74 -9.74 5.70
N HIS A 74 21.74 -10.07 4.87
CA HIS A 74 21.55 -10.81 3.64
C HIS A 74 21.00 -12.20 3.94
N ASP A 75 20.06 -12.65 3.12
CA ASP A 75 19.40 -13.95 3.28
C ASP A 75 18.74 -14.19 4.65
N THR A 76 18.48 -13.15 5.44
CA THR A 76 17.69 -13.25 6.68
C THR A 76 16.24 -12.84 6.46
N TYR A 77 15.43 -13.01 7.50
CA TYR A 77 14.07 -12.49 7.56
C TYR A 77 13.99 -10.95 7.41
N TRP A 78 15.11 -10.22 7.49
CA TRP A 78 15.16 -8.77 7.26
C TRP A 78 14.74 -8.44 5.83
N ILE A 79 15.28 -9.18 4.85
CA ILE A 79 14.89 -9.03 3.44
C ILE A 79 13.40 -9.32 3.26
N VAL A 80 12.90 -10.36 3.93
CA VAL A 80 11.48 -10.75 3.86
C VAL A 80 10.60 -9.61 4.40
N GLY A 81 10.88 -9.11 5.61
CA GLY A 81 10.14 -8.00 6.20
C GLY A 81 10.18 -6.76 5.32
N HIS A 82 11.38 -6.29 4.94
CA HIS A 82 11.56 -5.12 4.08
C HIS A 82 10.75 -5.21 2.78
N PHE A 83 10.92 -6.31 2.04
CA PHE A 83 10.24 -6.48 0.75
C PHE A 83 8.72 -6.47 0.88
N HIS A 84 8.18 -7.08 1.95
CA HIS A 84 6.74 -7.06 2.17
C HIS A 84 6.22 -5.68 2.61
N TYR A 85 6.99 -4.89 3.37
CA TYR A 85 6.66 -3.49 3.64
C TYR A 85 6.61 -2.65 2.36
N VAL A 86 7.50 -2.88 1.40
CA VAL A 86 7.55 -2.12 0.13
C VAL A 86 6.50 -2.60 -0.88
N ILE A 87 6.36 -3.92 -1.10
CA ILE A 87 5.47 -4.44 -2.15
C ILE A 87 4.05 -4.61 -1.64
N PHE A 88 3.84 -5.34 -0.55
CA PHE A 88 2.50 -5.55 -0.03
C PHE A 88 2.01 -4.30 0.72
N GLY A 89 2.81 -3.79 1.64
CA GLY A 89 2.55 -2.54 2.38
C GLY A 89 2.48 -1.31 1.47
N GLY A 90 3.26 -1.32 0.38
CA GLY A 90 3.22 -0.27 -0.64
C GLY A 90 2.15 -0.55 -1.70
N THR A 91 2.54 -1.24 -2.78
CA THR A 91 1.68 -1.51 -3.95
C THR A 91 0.37 -2.19 -3.57
N GLY A 92 0.36 -3.14 -2.63
CA GLY A 92 -0.85 -3.83 -2.19
C GLY A 92 -1.89 -2.87 -1.59
N PHE A 93 -1.51 -2.03 -0.63
CA PHE A 93 -2.42 -1.02 -0.05
C PHE A 93 -2.85 0.05 -1.06
N ALA A 94 -1.96 0.45 -1.98
CA ALA A 94 -2.35 1.34 -3.07
C ALA A 94 -3.44 0.70 -3.97
N ILE A 95 -3.32 -0.59 -4.29
CA ILE A 95 -4.35 -1.34 -5.01
C ILE A 95 -5.64 -1.42 -4.20
N PHE A 96 -5.58 -1.65 -2.88
CA PHE A 96 -6.78 -1.67 -2.05
C PHE A 96 -7.48 -0.32 -2.03
N GLY A 97 -6.73 0.78 -1.93
CA GLY A 97 -7.27 2.13 -2.07
C GLY A 97 -7.92 2.35 -3.44
N ALA A 98 -7.25 1.95 -4.52
CA ALA A 98 -7.74 2.00 -5.89
C ALA A 98 -9.04 1.21 -6.09
N LEU A 99 -9.12 -0.01 -5.55
CA LEU A 99 -10.34 -0.84 -5.62
C LEU A 99 -11.52 -0.13 -4.96
N HIS A 100 -11.32 0.47 -3.78
CA HIS A 100 -12.38 1.23 -3.12
C HIS A 100 -12.71 2.52 -3.89
N TYR A 101 -11.72 3.22 -4.45
CA TYR A 101 -11.95 4.46 -5.18
C TYR A 101 -12.75 4.23 -6.48
N TRP A 102 -12.39 3.22 -7.27
CA TRP A 102 -12.97 3.00 -8.59
C TRP A 102 -14.08 1.95 -8.65
N LEU A 103 -14.35 1.16 -7.60
CA LEU A 103 -15.49 0.22 -7.61
C LEU A 103 -16.82 0.92 -7.93
N PRO A 104 -17.17 2.08 -7.33
CA PRO A 104 -18.37 2.83 -7.69
C PRO A 104 -18.44 3.18 -9.17
N LYS A 105 -17.31 3.56 -9.77
CA LYS A 105 -17.21 3.88 -11.20
C LYS A 105 -17.41 2.63 -12.05
N MET A 106 -16.78 1.51 -11.71
CA MET A 106 -16.85 0.28 -12.51
C MET A 106 -18.22 -0.40 -12.46
N PHE A 107 -18.94 -0.31 -11.35
CA PHE A 107 -20.16 -1.11 -11.13
C PHE A 107 -21.41 -0.28 -10.81
N GLY A 108 -21.31 1.05 -10.69
CA GLY A 108 -22.44 1.93 -10.36
C GLY A 108 -23.03 1.68 -8.96
N ARG A 109 -22.26 1.05 -8.07
CA ARG A 109 -22.70 0.67 -6.72
C ARG A 109 -21.68 0.99 -5.66
N MET A 110 -22.16 1.37 -4.48
CA MET A 110 -21.33 1.69 -3.33
C MET A 110 -21.21 0.50 -2.38
N TYR A 111 -20.00 0.31 -1.82
CA TYR A 111 -19.76 -0.67 -0.78
C TYR A 111 -20.15 -0.17 0.61
N ARG A 112 -20.33 -1.09 1.56
CA ARG A 112 -20.65 -0.71 2.95
C ARG A 112 -19.42 -0.10 3.62
N LYS A 113 -19.38 1.23 3.74
CA LYS A 113 -18.25 1.98 4.32
C LYS A 113 -17.83 1.49 5.70
N LYS A 114 -18.79 1.21 6.60
CA LYS A 114 -18.53 0.67 7.95
C LYS A 114 -17.70 -0.62 7.93
N ILE A 115 -17.99 -1.53 6.99
CA ILE A 115 -17.26 -2.78 6.86
C ILE A 115 -15.87 -2.54 6.28
N SER A 116 -15.73 -1.61 5.33
CA SER A 116 -14.41 -1.24 4.80
C SER A 116 -13.50 -0.58 5.85
N TYR A 117 -14.04 0.25 6.75
CA TYR A 117 -13.26 0.80 7.87
C TYR A 117 -12.76 -0.31 8.81
N LEU A 118 -13.63 -1.27 9.15
CA LEU A 118 -13.26 -2.41 9.97
C LEU A 118 -12.20 -3.28 9.28
N ALA A 119 -12.42 -3.60 7.99
CA ALA A 119 -11.48 -4.40 7.21
C ALA A 119 -10.11 -3.71 7.11
N TRP A 120 -10.08 -2.40 6.85
CA TRP A 120 -8.85 -1.61 6.86
C TRP A 120 -8.11 -1.73 8.19
N ALA A 121 -8.79 -1.54 9.32
CA ALA A 121 -8.16 -1.62 10.64
C ALA A 121 -7.57 -3.01 10.92
N VAL A 122 -8.33 -4.07 10.60
CA VAL A 122 -7.88 -5.46 10.77
C VAL A 122 -6.69 -5.77 9.85
N ILE A 123 -6.73 -5.33 8.59
CA ILE A 123 -5.63 -5.49 7.64
C ILE A 123 -4.39 -4.75 8.12
N PHE A 124 -4.52 -3.50 8.58
CA PHE A 124 -3.40 -2.69 9.07
C PHE A 124 -2.71 -3.32 10.28
N VAL A 125 -3.51 -3.77 11.26
CA VAL A 125 -3.00 -4.46 12.45
C VAL A 125 -2.35 -5.79 12.06
N GLY A 126 -3.07 -6.64 11.32
CA GLY A 126 -2.56 -7.94 10.88
C GLY A 126 -1.28 -7.84 10.07
N PHE A 127 -1.18 -6.85 9.18
CA PHE A 127 0.02 -6.60 8.38
C PHE A 127 1.24 -6.28 9.26
N ASN A 128 1.12 -5.34 10.20
CA ASN A 128 2.23 -4.96 11.06
C ASN A 128 2.57 -6.10 12.05
N THR A 129 1.57 -6.77 12.62
CA THR A 129 1.80 -7.93 13.49
C THR A 129 2.47 -9.09 12.74
N LEU A 130 2.23 -9.23 11.44
CA LEU A 130 2.88 -10.24 10.60
C LEU A 130 4.34 -9.86 10.29
N TYR A 131 4.56 -8.71 9.66
CA TYR A 131 5.84 -8.39 9.03
C TYR A 131 6.81 -7.61 9.91
N PHE A 132 6.34 -6.88 10.93
CA PHE A 132 7.24 -6.18 11.84
C PHE A 132 8.12 -7.15 12.65
N PRO A 133 7.59 -8.25 13.23
CA PRO A 133 8.42 -9.26 13.88
C PRO A 133 9.46 -9.87 12.94
N MET A 134 9.18 -9.97 11.64
CA MET A 134 10.16 -10.49 10.67
C MET A 134 11.38 -9.58 10.53
N LEU A 135 11.23 -8.26 10.66
CA LEU A 135 12.38 -7.35 10.70
C LEU A 135 13.26 -7.63 11.91
N ILE A 136 12.66 -7.88 13.08
CA ILE A 136 13.39 -8.21 14.31
C ILE A 136 14.06 -9.57 14.19
N LEU A 137 13.35 -10.60 13.71
CA LEU A 137 13.91 -11.93 13.44
C LEU A 137 15.11 -11.86 12.49
N GLY A 138 15.01 -11.03 11.45
CA GLY A 138 16.10 -10.79 10.52
C GLY A 138 17.33 -10.15 11.16
N TRP A 139 17.09 -9.19 12.05
CA TRP A 139 18.14 -8.53 12.84
C TRP A 139 18.81 -9.49 13.83
N GLU A 140 18.05 -10.42 14.41
CA GLU A 140 18.56 -11.49 15.27
C GLU A 140 19.23 -12.64 14.50
N GLY A 141 19.29 -12.55 13.17
CA GLY A 141 20.02 -13.49 12.32
C GLY A 141 19.23 -14.72 11.87
N MET A 142 17.88 -14.70 11.96
CA MET A 142 17.06 -15.80 11.46
C MET A 142 17.13 -15.90 9.92
N PRO A 143 17.65 -16.99 9.35
CA PRO A 143 17.75 -17.15 7.90
C PRO A 143 16.38 -17.39 7.27
N ARG A 144 16.17 -16.88 6.05
CA ARG A 144 14.95 -17.12 5.27
C ARG A 144 14.96 -18.50 4.62
N ARG A 145 13.79 -19.01 4.23
CA ARG A 145 13.60 -20.31 3.52
C ARG A 145 13.92 -21.56 4.35
N TYR A 146 13.74 -21.49 5.67
CA TYR A 146 13.81 -22.63 6.56
C TYR A 146 12.40 -23.05 6.99
N TYR A 147 12.17 -24.37 7.04
CA TYR A 147 10.89 -24.93 7.47
C TYR A 147 10.75 -24.99 9.00
N ASP A 148 11.86 -24.95 9.73
CA ASP A 148 11.93 -24.98 11.19
C ASP A 148 12.95 -23.95 11.70
N TYR A 149 12.92 -23.64 13.00
CA TYR A 149 13.72 -22.58 13.61
C TYR A 149 14.14 -22.89 15.04
N LEU A 150 15.20 -22.22 15.49
CA LEU A 150 15.70 -22.37 16.86
C LEU A 150 14.74 -21.75 17.88
N ALA A 151 14.73 -22.29 19.09
CA ALA A 151 13.85 -21.86 20.19
C ALA A 151 13.83 -20.34 20.46
N PRO A 152 14.95 -19.57 20.36
CA PRO A 152 14.92 -18.13 20.56
C PRO A 152 13.98 -17.36 19.60
N PHE A 153 13.79 -17.87 18.38
CA PHE A 153 12.95 -17.23 17.37
C PHE A 153 11.45 -17.52 17.54
N HIS A 154 11.09 -18.45 18.44
CA HIS A 154 9.73 -18.99 18.53
C HIS A 154 8.68 -17.93 18.82
N THR A 155 8.93 -17.02 19.78
CA THR A 155 7.96 -16.00 20.18
C THR A 155 7.59 -15.08 19.02
N LEU A 156 8.59 -14.57 18.29
CA LEU A 156 8.37 -13.65 17.17
C LEU A 156 7.73 -14.36 15.98
N GLN A 157 8.08 -15.63 15.72
CA GLN A 157 7.44 -16.45 14.69
C GLN A 157 5.97 -16.73 15.03
N LEU A 158 5.65 -16.98 16.30
CA LEU A 158 4.27 -17.17 16.76
C LEU A 158 3.45 -15.89 16.58
N ILE A 159 4.00 -14.74 16.99
CA ILE A 159 3.34 -13.43 16.79
C ILE A 159 3.11 -13.18 15.29
N SER A 160 4.13 -13.42 14.47
CA SER A 160 4.04 -13.28 13.01
C SER A 160 2.93 -14.18 12.44
N THR A 161 2.84 -15.43 12.89
CA THR A 161 1.80 -16.39 12.50
C THR A 161 0.39 -15.90 12.89
N ILE A 162 0.21 -15.38 14.11
CA ILE A 162 -1.06 -14.79 14.55
C ILE A 162 -1.41 -13.59 13.67
N GLY A 163 -0.43 -12.72 13.38
CA GLY A 163 -0.59 -11.59 12.45
C GLY A 163 -1.07 -12.03 11.07
N SER A 164 -0.58 -13.16 10.55
CA SER A 164 -1.02 -13.72 9.26
C SER A 164 -2.51 -14.04 9.23
N TRP A 165 -3.04 -14.66 10.30
CA TRP A 165 -4.45 -15.01 10.38
C TRP A 165 -5.34 -13.78 10.52
N ILE A 166 -4.89 -12.76 11.28
CA ILE A 166 -5.56 -11.47 11.38
C ILE A 166 -5.60 -10.79 10.00
N LEU A 167 -4.47 -10.77 9.28
CA LEU A 167 -4.38 -10.19 7.95
C LEU A 167 -5.32 -10.89 6.97
N ILE A 168 -5.32 -12.23 6.94
CA ILE A 168 -6.22 -13.02 6.09
C ILE A 168 -7.68 -12.72 6.41
N ALA A 169 -8.06 -12.67 7.68
CA ALA A 169 -9.43 -12.33 8.09
C ALA A 169 -9.83 -10.93 7.60
N GLY A 170 -8.94 -9.95 7.71
CA GLY A 170 -9.16 -8.59 7.19
C GLY A 170 -9.31 -8.55 5.67
N LEU A 171 -8.46 -9.28 4.93
CA LEU A 171 -8.54 -9.38 3.47
C LEU A 171 -9.86 -10.05 3.03
N ILE A 172 -10.25 -11.15 3.67
CA ILE A 172 -11.55 -11.81 3.42
C ILE A 172 -12.68 -10.82 3.66
N LEU A 173 -12.68 -10.11 4.78
CA LEU A 173 -13.72 -9.12 5.10
C LEU A 173 -13.81 -8.02 4.03
N MET A 174 -12.67 -7.51 3.58
CA MET A 174 -12.60 -6.51 2.51
C MET A 174 -13.17 -7.06 1.20
N PHE A 175 -12.66 -8.21 0.72
CA PHE A 175 -13.08 -8.76 -0.56
C PHE A 175 -14.54 -9.18 -0.55
N VAL A 176 -15.03 -9.81 0.52
CA VAL A 176 -16.45 -10.15 0.66
C VAL A 176 -17.32 -8.89 0.60
N ASN A 177 -16.92 -7.80 1.26
CA ASN A 177 -17.65 -6.53 1.19
C ASN A 177 -17.69 -5.98 -0.24
N LEU A 178 -16.55 -5.93 -0.93
CA LEU A 178 -16.46 -5.43 -2.30
C LEU A 178 -17.30 -6.30 -3.26
N PHE A 179 -17.09 -7.62 -3.25
CA PHE A 179 -17.83 -8.56 -4.10
C PHE A 179 -19.34 -8.55 -3.84
N TYR A 180 -19.76 -8.53 -2.57
CA TYR A 180 -21.18 -8.42 -2.23
C TYR A 180 -21.78 -7.12 -2.80
N SER A 181 -21.03 -6.03 -2.71
CA SER A 181 -21.50 -4.70 -3.11
C SER A 181 -21.62 -4.52 -4.62
N ILE A 182 -20.84 -5.26 -5.40
CA ILE A 182 -21.00 -5.31 -6.87
C ILE A 182 -22.41 -5.76 -7.27
N PHE A 183 -23.02 -6.68 -6.51
CA PHE A 183 -24.36 -7.20 -6.83
C PHE A 183 -25.47 -6.53 -6.02
N LYS A 184 -25.22 -6.22 -4.75
CA LYS A 184 -26.25 -5.79 -3.78
C LYS A 184 -25.96 -4.44 -3.10
N GLY A 185 -24.92 -3.73 -3.53
CA GLY A 185 -24.61 -2.38 -3.03
C GLY A 185 -25.64 -1.34 -3.47
N GLU A 186 -25.73 -0.23 -2.75
CA GLU A 186 -26.62 0.87 -3.11
C GLU A 186 -26.18 1.51 -4.42
N ARG A 187 -27.12 1.89 -5.29
CA ARG A 187 -26.79 2.60 -6.53
C ARG A 187 -26.23 3.96 -6.20
N VAL A 188 -25.24 4.39 -6.97
CA VAL A 188 -24.56 5.66 -6.77
C VAL A 188 -24.49 6.42 -8.08
N GLY A 189 -24.47 7.75 -7.98
CA GLY A 189 -24.34 8.62 -9.15
C GLY A 189 -22.94 8.60 -9.77
N ASP A 190 -22.75 9.48 -10.73
CA ASP A 190 -21.58 9.51 -11.60
C ASP A 190 -20.30 9.90 -10.86
N ASN A 191 -20.42 10.76 -9.84
CA ASN A 191 -19.30 11.32 -9.10
C ASN A 191 -19.51 11.22 -7.57
N PRO A 192 -19.35 10.04 -6.97
CA PRO A 192 -19.54 9.85 -5.52
C PRO A 192 -18.52 10.58 -4.65
N TRP A 193 -17.38 10.98 -5.22
CA TRP A 193 -16.25 11.54 -4.48
C TRP A 193 -16.03 13.03 -4.74
N GLY A 194 -16.84 13.66 -5.58
CA GLY A 194 -16.60 15.04 -6.02
C GLY A 194 -15.29 15.22 -6.80
N GLY A 195 -14.80 14.17 -7.48
CA GLY A 195 -13.57 14.19 -8.27
C GLY A 195 -13.60 15.22 -9.40
N ALA A 196 -12.48 15.90 -9.66
CA ALA A 196 -12.37 16.91 -10.71
C ALA A 196 -11.97 16.35 -12.09
N THR A 197 -11.39 15.14 -12.09
CA THR A 197 -10.87 14.44 -13.27
C THR A 197 -11.98 13.89 -14.18
N LEU A 198 -11.63 13.59 -15.43
CA LEU A 198 -12.59 13.29 -16.51
C LEU A 198 -13.42 12.02 -16.27
N GLU A 199 -12.86 11.02 -15.59
CA GLU A 199 -13.57 9.77 -15.28
C GLU A 199 -14.81 9.99 -14.41
N TRP A 200 -14.88 11.12 -13.70
CA TRP A 200 -16.01 11.49 -12.86
C TRP A 200 -17.03 12.40 -13.57
N GLN A 201 -16.85 12.66 -14.87
CA GLN A 201 -17.79 13.43 -15.71
C GLN A 201 -18.70 12.55 -16.56
N ILE A 202 -18.60 11.22 -16.41
CA ILE A 202 -19.34 10.23 -17.19
C ILE A 202 -20.15 9.30 -16.27
N PRO A 203 -21.17 8.60 -16.80
CA PRO A 203 -21.98 7.67 -16.04
C PRO A 203 -21.19 6.60 -15.27
N SER A 204 -21.81 6.08 -14.21
CA SER A 204 -21.32 4.91 -13.45
C SER A 204 -22.33 3.76 -13.54
N PRO A 205 -22.06 2.67 -14.29
CA PRO A 205 -20.85 2.39 -15.06
C PRO A 205 -20.76 3.21 -16.38
N PRO A 206 -19.54 3.39 -16.92
CA PRO A 206 -19.34 4.07 -18.20
C PRO A 206 -20.05 3.38 -19.37
N ILE A 207 -20.46 4.19 -20.35
CA ILE A 207 -20.85 3.71 -21.69
C ILE A 207 -19.62 3.16 -22.44
N ARG A 208 -19.84 2.38 -23.50
CA ARG A 208 -18.78 1.65 -24.21
C ARG A 208 -17.70 2.58 -24.78
N GLU A 209 -18.12 3.75 -25.26
CA GLU A 209 -17.30 4.80 -25.86
C GLU A 209 -16.69 5.76 -24.82
N ASN A 210 -16.99 5.58 -23.53
CA ASN A 210 -16.71 6.48 -22.41
C ASN A 210 -17.36 7.87 -22.54
N PHE A 211 -17.10 8.59 -23.64
CA PHE A 211 -17.63 9.92 -23.92
C PHE A 211 -18.31 9.94 -25.29
N GLU A 212 -19.54 10.46 -25.37
CA GLU A 212 -20.24 10.66 -26.65
C GLU A 212 -19.56 11.70 -27.54
N LYS A 213 -18.87 12.67 -26.92
CA LYS A 213 -18.11 13.74 -27.60
C LYS A 213 -16.76 13.91 -26.90
N ILE A 214 -15.73 14.24 -27.67
CA ILE A 214 -14.39 14.50 -27.13
C ILE A 214 -14.50 15.64 -26.09
N PRO A 215 -14.12 15.41 -24.82
CA PRO A 215 -14.23 16.43 -23.79
C PRO A 215 -13.18 17.53 -24.00
N THR A 216 -13.61 18.78 -23.81
CA THR A 216 -12.70 19.93 -23.77
C THR A 216 -12.23 20.16 -22.33
N VAL A 217 -10.92 20.06 -22.09
CA VAL A 217 -10.35 20.25 -20.76
C VAL A 217 -10.14 21.75 -20.52
N THR A 218 -10.93 22.34 -19.61
CA THR A 218 -10.88 23.78 -19.28
C THR A 218 -10.23 24.07 -17.92
N ARG A 219 -9.96 23.03 -17.11
CA ARG A 219 -9.38 23.15 -15.76
C ARG A 219 -8.38 22.03 -15.49
N GLY A 220 -7.50 22.24 -14.52
CA GLY A 220 -6.58 21.22 -14.03
C GLY A 220 -7.29 20.09 -13.27
N PRO A 221 -6.65 18.92 -13.15
CA PRO A 221 -7.22 17.76 -12.45
C PRO A 221 -7.36 17.95 -10.92
N TYR A 222 -6.90 19.08 -10.38
CA TYR A 222 -6.92 19.41 -8.96
C TYR A 222 -7.70 20.70 -8.64
N ASP A 223 -8.45 21.25 -9.61
CA ASP A 223 -9.19 22.50 -9.43
C ASP A 223 -10.59 22.24 -8.84
N TYR A 224 -10.61 21.86 -7.56
CA TYR A 224 -11.80 21.65 -6.75
C TYR A 224 -12.37 22.99 -6.25
N GLY A 225 -12.96 23.81 -7.13
CA GLY A 225 -13.50 25.10 -6.66
C GLY A 225 -14.04 26.12 -7.67
N CYS A 226 -14.07 25.82 -8.97
CA CYS A 226 -14.72 26.70 -9.95
C CYS A 226 -15.89 25.96 -10.61
N SER A 227 -17.08 26.18 -10.07
CA SER A 227 -18.38 26.02 -10.74
C SER A 227 -18.99 27.39 -10.94
#